data_AF-A0AAD4CDQ7-F1
#
_entry.id   AF-A0AAD4CDQ7-F1
#
_cell.length_a   1.000
_cell.length_b   1.000
_cell.length_c   1.000
_cell.angle_alpha   90.00
_cell.angle_beta   90.00
_cell.angle_gamma   90.00
#
_symmetry.space_group_name_H-M   'P 1'
#
loop_
_entity.id
_entity.type
_entity.pdbx_description
1 polymer ?
#
loop_
_entity_poly.entity_id
_entity_poly.type
_entity_poly.pdbx_seq_one_letter_code
_entity_poly.pdbx_strand_id
1 'polypeptide(L)'
;MSTKDSLESLCIDVSYPEDDNQLGWFGSLTEYTKLRTLHLRLRDLLYLEVDSTWGSELDDIRYIYNSPKYDSPTFVSLVDTLPASLEHLYVSEFDKEFSTGLRELEKIVREKDKIPHLRAIDIEGYLRHQSEDLHVFANNLGRACEEVGIEFNILDYYIEVEHRGKRDADCKDHWSHWLPEYRTYWAIHRNLRTAKRIISPIVRQRRAEEAKGNPDYVKPNDLLQWMMDGANE
;
A
#
# COMPACT_ATOMS: atom_id res chain seq x y z
N MET A 1 11.86 24.04 -22.06
CA MET A 1 11.54 23.14 -20.94
C MET A 1 10.54 22.14 -21.47
N SER A 2 10.87 20.85 -21.41
CA SER A 2 9.91 19.80 -21.70
C SER A 2 8.89 19.76 -20.55
N THR A 3 7.62 19.43 -20.84
CA THR A 3 6.60 19.18 -19.80
C THR A 3 7.05 18.11 -18.79
N LYS A 4 7.96 17.21 -19.21
CA LYS A 4 8.61 16.21 -18.34
C LYS A 4 9.45 16.82 -17.21
N ASP A 5 10.08 17.98 -17.44
CA ASP A 5 11.01 18.63 -16.49
C ASP A 5 10.29 19.38 -15.35
N SER A 6 8.96 19.41 -15.36
CA SER A 6 8.13 20.11 -14.37
C SER A 6 7.13 19.20 -13.65
N LEU A 7 7.00 17.94 -14.08
CA LEU A 7 5.99 17.04 -13.52
C LEU A 7 6.45 16.51 -12.16
N GLU A 8 5.76 16.91 -11.08
CA GLU A 8 6.06 16.47 -9.72
C GLU A 8 5.18 15.33 -9.23
N SER A 9 3.98 15.18 -9.80
CA SER A 9 3.04 14.13 -9.46
C SER A 9 2.41 13.55 -10.72
N LEU A 10 2.38 12.23 -10.80
CA LEU A 10 1.77 11.48 -11.88
C LEU A 10 0.83 10.44 -11.29
N CYS A 11 -0.41 10.44 -11.78
CA CYS A 11 -1.41 9.43 -11.45
C CYS A 11 -1.78 8.70 -12.73
N ILE A 12 -1.45 7.42 -12.79
CA ILE A 12 -1.82 6.49 -13.84
C ILE A 12 -2.80 5.53 -13.18
N ASP A 13 -4.06 5.91 -13.30
CA ASP A 13 -5.15 5.19 -12.68
C ASP A 13 -6.30 5.26 -13.69
N VAL A 14 -6.14 4.53 -14.79
CA VAL A 14 -7.05 4.60 -15.93
C VAL A 14 -8.01 3.42 -15.86
N SER A 15 -9.19 3.66 -15.30
CA SER A 15 -10.31 2.72 -15.45
C SER A 15 -10.87 2.88 -16.86
N TYR A 16 -10.37 2.12 -17.84
CA TYR A 16 -11.10 2.03 -19.11
C TYR A 16 -12.30 1.08 -18.96
N PRO A 17 -13.46 1.45 -19.52
CA PRO A 17 -14.62 0.57 -19.58
C PRO A 17 -14.31 -0.61 -20.50
N GLU A 18 -14.18 -1.80 -19.91
CA GLU A 18 -14.34 -3.18 -20.42
C GLU A 18 -13.85 -3.62 -21.81
N ASP A 19 -13.42 -2.75 -22.73
CA ASP A 19 -13.31 -3.10 -24.16
C ASP A 19 -11.92 -2.95 -24.81
N ASP A 20 -10.88 -2.50 -24.10
CA ASP A 20 -9.51 -2.45 -24.68
C ASP A 20 -8.47 -3.13 -23.76
N ASN A 21 -8.30 -4.44 -23.94
CA ASN A 21 -7.36 -5.33 -23.23
C ASN A 21 -5.86 -5.05 -23.50
N GLN A 22 -5.47 -3.83 -23.88
CA GLN A 22 -4.07 -3.51 -24.23
C GLN A 22 -3.61 -2.19 -23.63
N LEU A 23 -3.63 -2.10 -22.29
CA LEU A 23 -2.78 -1.13 -21.62
C LEU A 23 -1.35 -1.66 -21.61
N GLY A 24 -0.59 -1.27 -22.63
CA GLY A 24 0.83 -1.54 -22.71
C GLY A 24 1.61 -0.79 -21.63
N TRP A 25 2.66 -1.43 -21.12
CA TRP A 25 3.65 -0.83 -20.22
C TRP A 25 4.07 0.57 -20.70
N PHE A 26 4.02 1.58 -19.81
CA PHE A 26 4.29 2.99 -20.14
C PHE A 26 5.75 3.31 -20.47
N GLY A 27 6.64 2.32 -20.40
CA GLY A 27 8.07 2.50 -20.59
C GLY A 27 8.77 3.00 -19.34
N SER A 28 9.97 3.53 -19.50
CA SER A 28 10.75 4.07 -18.38
C SER A 28 10.26 5.47 -17.97
N LEU A 29 10.12 5.69 -16.67
CA LEU A 29 9.86 6.98 -16.05
C LEU A 29 11.15 7.67 -15.56
N THR A 30 12.33 7.12 -15.84
CA THR A 30 13.62 7.65 -15.36
C THR A 30 13.92 9.08 -15.85
N GLU A 31 13.33 9.51 -16.96
CA GLU A 31 13.49 10.87 -17.50
C GLU A 31 12.76 11.95 -16.68
N TYR A 32 11.80 11.59 -15.83
CA TYR A 32 11.03 12.55 -15.04
C TYR A 32 11.78 12.95 -13.76
N THR A 33 12.84 13.75 -13.92
CA THR A 33 13.78 14.14 -12.86
C THR A 33 13.17 14.92 -11.67
N LYS A 34 11.93 15.40 -11.79
CA LYS A 34 11.20 16.07 -10.72
C LYS A 34 10.02 15.27 -10.18
N LEU A 35 9.75 14.08 -10.70
CA LEU A 35 8.61 13.28 -10.26
C LEU A 35 8.87 12.79 -8.84
N ARG A 36 8.03 13.23 -7.90
CA ARG A 36 8.11 12.92 -6.47
C ARG A 36 7.01 11.96 -6.04
N THR A 37 5.83 12.02 -6.66
CA THR A 37 4.68 11.18 -6.30
C THR A 37 4.17 10.46 -7.51
N LEU A 38 4.11 9.13 -7.41
CA LEU A 38 3.61 8.27 -8.48
C LEU A 38 2.51 7.38 -7.93
N HIS A 39 1.35 7.42 -8.57
CA HIS A 39 0.22 6.53 -8.33
C HIS A 39 0.02 5.66 -9.55
N LEU A 40 0.02 4.35 -9.33
CA LEU A 40 -0.10 3.32 -10.37
C LEU A 40 -1.12 2.26 -9.93
N ARG A 41 -1.91 1.73 -10.86
CA ARG A 41 -2.55 0.42 -10.65
C ARG A 41 -1.52 -0.67 -10.86
N LEU A 42 -1.52 -1.69 -10.02
CA LEU A 42 -0.56 -2.78 -10.14
C LEU A 42 -0.75 -3.61 -11.42
N ARG A 43 -1.99 -3.69 -11.91
CA ARG A 43 -2.36 -4.27 -13.21
C ARG A 43 -1.58 -3.63 -14.36
N ASP A 44 -1.49 -2.30 -14.35
CA ASP A 44 -0.80 -1.52 -15.38
C ASP A 44 0.71 -1.75 -15.37
N LEU A 45 1.24 -2.15 -14.21
CA LEU A 45 2.66 -2.43 -14.06
C LEU A 45 3.04 -3.80 -14.60
N LEU A 46 2.23 -4.82 -14.33
CA LEU A 46 2.66 -6.21 -14.50
C LEU A 46 2.28 -6.84 -15.85
N TYR A 47 1.57 -6.10 -16.73
CA TYR A 47 0.99 -6.64 -17.97
C TYR A 47 0.40 -8.04 -17.72
N LEU A 48 -0.42 -8.15 -16.68
CA LEU A 48 -1.11 -9.40 -16.40
C LEU A 48 -2.33 -9.43 -17.30
N GLU A 49 -2.22 -10.20 -18.39
CA GLU A 49 -3.38 -10.58 -19.19
C GLU A 49 -4.23 -11.51 -18.31
N VAL A 50 -5.14 -10.92 -17.55
CA VAL A 50 -6.16 -11.66 -16.82
C VAL A 50 -7.18 -12.06 -17.86
N ASP A 51 -7.17 -13.33 -18.28
CA ASP A 51 -8.24 -13.88 -19.12
C ASP A 51 -9.56 -13.68 -18.37
N SER A 52 -10.33 -12.69 -18.82
CA SER A 52 -11.54 -12.20 -18.16
C SER A 52 -12.74 -13.10 -18.46
N THR A 53 -12.52 -14.41 -18.63
CA THR A 53 -13.58 -15.40 -18.70
C THR A 53 -14.20 -15.56 -17.30
N TRP A 54 -15.01 -14.58 -16.92
CA TRP A 54 -15.86 -14.50 -15.72
C TRP A 54 -16.99 -15.55 -15.72
N GLY A 55 -16.72 -16.77 -16.19
CA GLY A 55 -17.76 -17.66 -16.67
C GLY A 55 -17.48 -19.16 -16.60
N SER A 56 -16.57 -19.67 -15.78
CA SER A 56 -16.69 -20.99 -15.12
C SER A 56 -15.39 -21.36 -14.41
N GLU A 57 -15.51 -21.74 -13.14
CA GLU A 57 -14.57 -22.56 -12.36
C GLU A 57 -13.08 -22.13 -12.34
N LEU A 58 -12.73 -21.58 -11.17
CA LEU A 58 -11.46 -21.14 -10.58
C LEU A 58 -10.13 -21.93 -10.84
N ASP A 59 -10.04 -22.84 -11.81
CA ASP A 59 -8.83 -23.64 -12.04
C ASP A 59 -7.90 -23.12 -13.17
N ASP A 60 -8.33 -22.16 -14.00
CA ASP A 60 -7.61 -21.82 -15.25
C ASP A 60 -6.53 -20.71 -15.16
N ILE A 61 -6.40 -19.99 -14.05
CA ILE A 61 -5.34 -18.95 -13.93
C ILE A 61 -3.93 -19.57 -13.88
N ARG A 62 -3.80 -20.83 -13.43
CA ARG A 62 -2.51 -21.56 -13.51
C ARG A 62 -2.09 -21.85 -14.95
N TYR A 63 -3.00 -21.78 -15.90
CA TYR A 63 -2.74 -22.10 -17.30
C TYR A 63 -2.01 -20.97 -18.02
N ILE A 64 -2.30 -19.70 -17.72
CA ILE A 64 -1.68 -18.56 -18.41
C ILE A 64 -0.17 -18.47 -18.08
N TYR A 65 0.22 -18.68 -16.83
CA TYR A 65 1.62 -18.65 -16.41
C TYR A 65 2.45 -19.88 -16.84
N ASN A 66 1.79 -21.00 -17.17
CA ASN A 66 2.46 -22.21 -17.65
C ASN A 66 2.22 -22.49 -19.14
N SER A 67 1.51 -21.61 -19.85
CA SER A 67 1.26 -21.78 -21.27
C SER A 67 2.54 -21.44 -22.05
N PRO A 68 3.17 -22.40 -22.74
CA PRO A 68 4.40 -22.17 -23.51
C PRO A 68 4.19 -21.31 -24.77
N LYS A 69 2.99 -20.73 -24.95
CA LYS A 69 2.61 -19.90 -26.10
C LYS A 69 2.76 -18.40 -25.89
N TYR A 70 2.87 -17.95 -24.63
CA TYR A 70 3.18 -16.57 -24.34
C TYR A 70 4.64 -16.52 -23.93
N ASP A 71 5.51 -16.02 -24.81
CA ASP A 71 6.82 -15.54 -24.39
C ASP A 71 6.55 -14.61 -23.21
N SER A 72 6.98 -15.02 -22.00
CA SER A 72 6.74 -14.26 -20.78
C SER A 72 7.10 -12.81 -21.08
N PRO A 73 6.16 -11.85 -20.97
CA PRO A 73 6.44 -10.47 -21.34
C PRO A 73 7.72 -10.07 -20.63
N THR A 74 8.67 -9.52 -21.39
CA THR A 74 10.00 -9.19 -20.90
C THR A 74 9.81 -8.13 -19.82
N PHE A 75 9.69 -8.59 -18.59
CA PHE A 75 9.27 -7.76 -17.49
C PHE A 75 10.41 -6.79 -17.19
N VAL A 76 10.22 -5.52 -17.52
CA VAL A 76 11.17 -4.49 -17.11
C VAL A 76 10.93 -4.25 -15.64
N SER A 77 11.94 -4.49 -14.83
CA SER A 77 11.81 -4.37 -13.39
C SER A 77 11.41 -2.94 -12.98
N LEU A 78 10.54 -2.83 -11.97
CA LEU A 78 10.06 -1.53 -11.50
C LEU A 78 11.21 -0.62 -11.07
N VAL A 79 12.21 -1.18 -10.37
CA VAL A 79 13.35 -0.41 -9.90
C VAL A 79 14.14 0.26 -11.03
N ASP A 80 14.17 -0.36 -12.21
CA ASP A 80 14.92 0.16 -13.37
C ASP A 80 14.11 1.18 -14.18
N THR A 81 12.82 1.35 -13.86
CA THR A 81 11.90 2.24 -14.59
C THR A 81 11.47 3.45 -13.79
N LEU A 82 11.61 3.41 -12.46
CA LEU A 82 11.26 4.53 -11.59
C LEU A 82 12.36 5.60 -11.56
N PRO A 83 12.01 6.89 -11.48
CA PRO A 83 13.01 7.96 -11.38
C PRO A 83 13.60 8.04 -9.98
N ALA A 84 14.89 8.38 -9.89
CA ALA A 84 15.60 8.55 -8.62
C ALA A 84 14.99 9.63 -7.71
N SER A 85 14.26 10.61 -8.28
CA SER A 85 13.58 11.68 -7.57
C SER A 85 12.31 11.25 -6.82
N LEU A 86 11.85 10.02 -7.04
CA LEU A 86 10.59 9.55 -6.47
C LEU A 86 10.66 9.53 -4.94
N GLU A 87 9.71 10.20 -4.30
CA GLU A 87 9.56 10.27 -2.84
C GLU A 87 8.47 9.32 -2.35
N HIS A 88 7.41 9.11 -3.14
CA HIS A 88 6.21 8.40 -2.73
C HIS A 88 5.65 7.56 -3.87
N LEU A 89 5.57 6.25 -3.64
CA LEU A 89 4.94 5.30 -4.54
C LEU A 89 3.59 4.84 -3.96
N TYR A 90 2.54 4.94 -4.76
CA TYR A 90 1.21 4.49 -4.45
C TYR A 90 0.78 3.40 -5.43
N VAL A 91 0.35 2.27 -4.89
CA VAL A 91 -0.05 1.10 -5.68
C VAL A 91 -1.50 0.76 -5.37
N SER A 92 -2.37 0.92 -6.36
CA SER A 92 -3.80 0.59 -6.26
C SER A 92 -4.17 -0.76 -6.86
N GLU A 93 -5.36 -1.22 -6.48
CA GLU A 93 -6.00 -2.46 -6.96
C GLU A 93 -5.15 -3.72 -6.71
N PHE A 94 -4.55 -3.81 -5.53
CA PHE A 94 -3.78 -4.97 -5.11
C PHE A 94 -4.68 -6.19 -4.84
N ASP A 95 -4.66 -7.21 -5.70
CA ASP A 95 -5.36 -8.49 -5.52
C ASP A 95 -4.41 -9.73 -5.48
N LYS A 96 -4.96 -10.95 -5.46
CA LYS A 96 -4.20 -12.19 -5.16
C LYS A 96 -3.27 -12.62 -6.26
N GLU A 97 -3.59 -12.24 -7.49
CA GLU A 97 -2.78 -12.51 -8.66
C GLU A 97 -1.46 -11.71 -8.62
N PHE A 98 -1.32 -10.77 -7.69
CA PHE A 98 -0.20 -9.83 -7.64
C PHE A 98 0.92 -10.13 -6.65
N SER A 99 1.10 -11.39 -6.23
CA SER A 99 2.31 -11.75 -5.44
C SER A 99 3.63 -11.31 -6.12
N THR A 100 3.66 -11.25 -7.46
CA THR A 100 4.75 -10.69 -8.26
C THR A 100 4.97 -9.19 -7.99
N GLY A 101 3.90 -8.43 -7.79
CA GLY A 101 3.98 -7.03 -7.43
C GLY A 101 4.62 -6.79 -6.07
N LEU A 102 4.31 -7.61 -5.05
CA LEU A 102 5.03 -7.53 -3.77
C LEU A 102 6.52 -7.82 -3.92
N ARG A 103 6.91 -8.75 -4.81
CA ARG A 103 8.33 -9.05 -5.07
C ARG A 103 9.04 -7.88 -5.74
N GLU A 104 8.39 -7.19 -6.67
CA GLU A 104 8.97 -6.00 -7.29
C GLU A 104 9.07 -4.84 -6.30
N LEU A 105 8.09 -4.66 -5.42
CA LEU A 105 8.19 -3.69 -4.32
C LEU A 105 9.31 -4.07 -3.35
N GLU A 106 9.48 -5.35 -3.02
CA GLU A 106 10.61 -5.82 -2.22
C GLU A 106 11.95 -5.53 -2.91
N LYS A 107 12.02 -5.71 -4.23
CA LYS A 107 13.21 -5.37 -5.01
C LYS A 107 13.52 -3.88 -4.96
N ILE A 108 12.52 -3.01 -5.09
CA ILE A 108 12.66 -1.55 -4.89
C ILE A 108 13.26 -1.24 -3.51
N VAL A 109 12.77 -1.90 -2.46
CA VAL A 109 13.25 -1.70 -1.09
C VAL A 109 14.70 -2.16 -0.92
N ARG A 110 15.06 -3.32 -1.50
CA ARG A 110 16.43 -3.86 -1.47
C ARG A 110 17.42 -3.00 -2.25
N GLU A 111 16.98 -2.41 -3.36
CA GLU A 111 17.77 -1.56 -4.25
C GLU A 111 17.44 -0.07 -4.03
N LYS A 112 17.23 0.32 -2.76
CA LYS A 112 16.88 1.70 -2.36
C LYS A 112 17.89 2.73 -2.85
N ASP A 113 19.14 2.36 -3.07
CA ASP A 113 20.19 3.22 -3.62
C ASP A 113 19.87 3.75 -5.02
N LYS A 114 19.08 3.00 -5.82
CA LYS A 114 18.58 3.46 -7.13
C LYS A 114 17.47 4.50 -7.02
N ILE A 115 16.72 4.49 -5.91
CA ILE A 115 15.61 5.41 -5.63
C ILE A 115 15.83 6.05 -4.25
N PRO A 116 16.91 6.83 -4.08
CA PRO A 116 17.39 7.24 -2.77
C PRO A 116 16.38 8.10 -2.00
N HIS A 117 15.52 8.82 -2.71
CA HIS A 117 14.53 9.72 -2.14
C HIS A 117 13.22 9.05 -1.72
N LEU A 118 13.03 7.76 -2.05
CA LEU A 118 11.80 7.04 -1.72
C LEU A 118 11.64 6.95 -0.20
N ARG A 119 10.56 7.53 0.31
CA ARG A 119 10.25 7.59 1.75
C ARG A 119 8.93 6.90 2.11
N ALA A 120 8.06 6.62 1.14
CA ALA A 120 6.77 6.00 1.39
C ALA A 120 6.35 5.09 0.25
N ILE A 121 5.83 3.92 0.62
CA ILE A 121 5.13 2.97 -0.26
C ILE A 121 3.76 2.71 0.38
N ASP A 122 2.70 3.07 -0.33
CA ASP A 122 1.32 2.79 0.08
C ASP A 122 0.70 1.81 -0.90
N ILE A 123 0.09 0.75 -0.36
CA ILE A 123 -0.62 -0.28 -1.14
C ILE A 123 -2.08 -0.30 -0.70
N GLU A 124 -2.99 -0.32 -1.66
CA GLU A 124 -4.40 -0.60 -1.41
C GLU A 124 -4.92 -1.74 -2.25
N GLY A 125 -5.88 -2.49 -1.73
CA GLY A 125 -6.53 -3.54 -2.48
C GLY A 125 -7.38 -4.48 -1.66
N TYR A 126 -7.69 -5.64 -2.24
CA TYR A 126 -8.58 -6.66 -1.70
C TYR A 126 -7.75 -7.82 -1.14
N LEU A 127 -7.34 -7.74 0.13
CA LEU A 127 -6.39 -8.71 0.70
C LEU A 127 -7.08 -9.86 1.48
N ARG A 128 -8.37 -9.72 1.77
CA ARG A 128 -9.10 -10.57 2.74
C ARG A 128 -9.49 -11.97 2.27
N HIS A 129 -9.50 -12.23 0.97
CA HIS A 129 -9.72 -13.59 0.42
C HIS A 129 -8.42 -14.28 0.04
N GLN A 130 -7.28 -13.75 0.49
CA GLN A 130 -5.99 -14.22 0.05
C GLN A 130 -5.41 -15.25 1.01
N SER A 131 -4.51 -16.09 0.50
CA SER A 131 -3.84 -17.10 1.31
C SER A 131 -3.09 -16.43 2.46
N GLU A 132 -2.90 -17.17 3.56
CA GLU A 132 -2.07 -16.74 4.70
C GLU A 132 -0.71 -16.16 4.25
N ASP A 133 -0.22 -16.59 3.09
CA ASP A 133 1.02 -16.12 2.46
C ASP A 133 1.02 -14.62 2.17
N LEU A 134 -0.09 -14.01 1.71
CA LEU A 134 -0.07 -12.60 1.33
C LEU A 134 0.19 -11.70 2.54
N HIS A 135 -0.49 -11.95 3.66
CA HIS A 135 -0.23 -11.22 4.89
C HIS A 135 1.21 -11.41 5.37
N VAL A 136 1.76 -12.62 5.23
CA VAL A 136 3.17 -12.89 5.53
C VAL A 136 4.09 -12.06 4.62
N PHE A 137 3.86 -12.04 3.31
CA PHE A 137 4.64 -11.24 2.36
C PHE A 137 4.55 -9.75 2.65
N ALA A 138 3.33 -9.23 2.84
CA ALA A 138 3.08 -7.84 3.22
C ALA A 138 3.82 -7.45 4.52
N ASN A 139 3.78 -8.31 5.54
CA ASN A 139 4.49 -8.08 6.79
C ASN A 139 6.02 -8.15 6.62
N ASN A 140 6.52 -9.03 5.76
CA ASN A 140 7.95 -9.11 5.43
C ASN A 140 8.40 -7.84 4.70
N LEU A 141 7.62 -7.38 3.71
CA LEU A 141 7.88 -6.14 2.99
C LEU A 141 7.85 -4.94 3.95
N GLY A 142 6.87 -4.88 4.85
CA GLY A 142 6.79 -3.83 5.86
C GLY A 142 8.02 -3.77 6.77
N ARG A 143 8.54 -4.93 7.19
CA ARG A 143 9.81 -5.00 7.96
C ARG A 143 11.01 -4.54 7.14
N ALA A 144 11.12 -4.99 5.90
CA ALA A 144 12.20 -4.56 5.00
C ALA A 144 12.16 -3.03 4.76
N CYS A 145 10.97 -2.46 4.58
CA CYS A 145 10.78 -1.01 4.48
C CYS A 145 11.25 -0.28 5.73
N GLU A 146 10.88 -0.77 6.93
CA GLU A 146 11.29 -0.17 8.20
C GLU A 146 12.81 -0.16 8.38
N GLU A 147 13.49 -1.26 8.03
CA GLU A 147 14.96 -1.39 8.09
C GLU A 147 15.71 -0.33 7.26
N VAL A 148 15.12 0.09 6.14
CA VAL A 148 15.71 1.09 5.23
C VAL A 148 15.08 2.49 5.37
N GLY A 149 14.23 2.70 6.38
CA GLY A 149 13.60 3.99 6.67
C GLY A 149 12.51 4.41 5.67
N ILE A 150 11.86 3.44 5.01
CA ILE A 150 10.70 3.66 4.15
C ILE A 150 9.43 3.42 4.98
N GLU A 151 8.50 4.37 4.92
CA GLU A 151 7.16 4.18 5.47
C GLU A 151 6.35 3.23 4.58
N PHE A 152 5.74 2.20 5.18
CA PHE A 152 4.97 1.23 4.44
C PHE A 152 3.54 1.14 4.96
N ASN A 153 2.55 1.53 4.15
CA ASN A 153 1.15 1.46 4.54
C ASN A 153 0.37 0.51 3.65
N ILE A 154 -0.56 -0.23 4.26
CA ILE A 154 -1.47 -1.13 3.57
C ILE A 154 -2.89 -0.78 3.95
N LEU A 155 -3.75 -0.73 2.94
CA LEU A 155 -5.19 -0.60 3.07
C LEU A 155 -5.85 -1.82 2.45
N ASP A 156 -6.48 -2.62 3.30
CA ASP A 156 -7.36 -3.70 2.86
C ASP A 156 -8.80 -3.19 2.88
N TYR A 157 -9.40 -3.10 1.70
CA TYR A 157 -10.77 -2.60 1.53
C TYR A 157 -11.78 -3.37 2.36
N TYR A 158 -11.60 -4.68 2.52
CA TYR A 158 -12.53 -5.47 3.30
C TYR A 158 -12.43 -5.17 4.79
N ILE A 159 -11.21 -5.11 5.33
CA ILE A 159 -11.00 -4.75 6.74
C ILE A 159 -11.66 -3.40 7.01
N GLU A 160 -11.56 -2.45 6.09
CA GLU A 160 -12.19 -1.13 6.23
C GLU A 160 -13.73 -1.20 6.21
N VAL A 161 -14.31 -1.98 5.29
CA VAL A 161 -15.76 -2.19 5.21
C VAL A 161 -16.30 -2.82 6.51
N GLU A 162 -15.57 -3.80 7.05
CA GLU A 162 -15.93 -4.44 8.32
C GLU A 162 -15.88 -3.48 9.51
N HIS A 163 -14.82 -2.68 9.62
CA HIS A 163 -14.70 -1.70 10.70
C HIS A 163 -15.84 -0.67 10.66
N ARG A 164 -16.40 -0.41 9.47
CA ARG A 164 -17.57 0.47 9.29
C ARG A 164 -18.91 -0.23 9.54
N GLY A 165 -18.91 -1.52 9.88
CA GLY A 165 -20.11 -2.31 10.13
C GLY A 165 -21.00 -2.52 8.90
N LYS A 166 -20.44 -2.39 7.69
CA LYS A 166 -21.17 -2.61 6.43
C LYS A 166 -21.03 -4.06 5.97
N ARG A 167 -22.02 -4.56 5.20
CA ARG A 167 -22.00 -5.92 4.65
C ARG A 167 -21.28 -5.94 3.30
N ASP A 168 -20.60 -7.05 2.99
CA ASP A 168 -19.79 -7.22 1.75
C ASP A 168 -20.53 -6.92 0.44
N ALA A 169 -21.87 -7.04 0.41
CA ALA A 169 -22.68 -6.77 -0.78
C ALA A 169 -22.74 -5.28 -1.15
N ASP A 170 -22.52 -4.36 -0.19
CA ASP A 170 -22.56 -2.91 -0.41
C ASP A 170 -21.22 -2.38 -1.00
N CYS A 171 -20.20 -3.25 -1.12
CA CYS A 171 -18.89 -2.92 -1.68
C CYS A 171 -18.92 -2.66 -3.19
N LYS A 172 -19.95 -3.14 -3.90
CA LYS A 172 -20.10 -2.96 -5.36
C LYS A 172 -20.52 -1.55 -5.78
N ASP A 173 -21.01 -0.73 -4.86
CA ASP A 173 -21.33 0.68 -5.12
C ASP A 173 -20.17 1.63 -4.77
N HIS A 174 -19.06 1.11 -4.20
CA HIS A 174 -17.90 1.92 -3.83
C HIS A 174 -17.00 2.29 -5.02
N TRP A 175 -17.25 1.74 -6.21
CA TRP A 175 -16.41 1.87 -7.39
C TRP A 175 -16.60 3.18 -8.18
N SER A 176 -17.55 4.04 -7.80
CA SER A 176 -17.97 5.19 -8.63
C SER A 176 -17.60 6.58 -8.10
N HIS A 177 -16.96 6.71 -6.92
CA HIS A 177 -16.68 8.02 -6.33
C HIS A 177 -15.24 8.17 -5.85
N TRP A 178 -14.35 8.27 -6.82
CA TRP A 178 -13.04 8.89 -6.70
C TRP A 178 -13.14 10.28 -6.06
N LEU A 179 -12.76 10.41 -4.79
CA LEU A 179 -12.82 11.68 -4.06
C LEU A 179 -11.51 12.00 -3.29
N PRO A 180 -11.22 13.29 -3.05
CA PRO A 180 -10.09 13.80 -2.23
C PRO A 180 -9.96 13.19 -0.82
N GLU A 181 -10.98 12.48 -0.38
CA GLU A 181 -11.09 11.76 0.89
C GLU A 181 -10.02 10.66 1.03
N TYR A 182 -9.49 10.15 -0.09
CA TYR A 182 -8.48 9.09 -0.07
C TYR A 182 -7.12 9.53 0.47
N ARG A 183 -6.66 10.74 0.10
CA ARG A 183 -5.48 11.34 0.74
C ARG A 183 -5.72 11.60 2.22
N THR A 184 -6.96 11.92 2.58
CA THR A 184 -7.37 12.14 3.97
C THR A 184 -7.31 10.83 4.76
N TYR A 185 -7.72 9.71 4.17
CA TYR A 185 -7.62 8.38 4.77
C TYR A 185 -6.16 8.03 5.10
N TRP A 186 -5.26 8.08 4.13
CA TRP A 186 -3.84 7.77 4.38
C TRP A 186 -3.20 8.74 5.36
N ALA A 187 -3.55 10.03 5.30
CA ALA A 187 -3.10 11.00 6.28
C ALA A 187 -3.60 10.64 7.70
N ILE A 188 -4.85 10.22 7.86
CA ILE A 188 -5.42 9.78 9.14
C ILE A 188 -4.70 8.53 9.64
N HIS A 189 -4.51 7.51 8.79
CA HIS A 189 -3.85 6.26 9.18
C HIS A 189 -2.38 6.47 9.53
N ARG A 190 -1.67 7.32 8.77
CA ARG A 190 -0.31 7.76 9.06
C ARG A 190 -0.21 8.51 10.38
N ASN A 191 -1.13 9.44 10.63
CA ASN A 191 -1.21 10.19 11.87
C ASN A 191 -1.53 9.26 13.04
N LEU A 192 -2.46 8.31 12.87
CA LEU A 192 -2.81 7.33 13.88
C LEU A 192 -1.63 6.40 14.20
N ARG A 193 -0.89 5.92 13.19
CA ARG A 193 0.32 5.12 13.39
C ARG A 193 1.39 5.91 14.14
N THR A 194 1.62 7.16 13.74
CA THR A 194 2.56 8.06 14.42
C THR A 194 2.17 8.30 15.87
N ALA A 195 0.89 8.60 16.11
CA ALA A 195 0.32 8.75 17.44
C ALA A 195 0.50 7.47 18.26
N LYS A 196 0.18 6.29 17.71
CA LYS A 196 0.40 5.00 18.37
C LYS A 196 1.86 4.80 18.73
N ARG A 197 2.80 5.12 17.84
CA ARG A 197 4.25 4.96 18.09
C ARG A 197 4.75 5.87 19.23
N ILE A 198 4.24 7.09 19.34
CA ILE A 198 4.67 8.06 20.36
C ILE A 198 3.95 7.82 21.69
N ILE A 199 2.63 7.68 21.66
CA ILE A 199 1.78 7.65 22.86
C ILE A 199 1.79 6.27 23.54
N SER A 200 1.83 5.17 22.78
CA SER A 200 1.73 3.83 23.37
C SER A 200 2.87 3.50 24.35
N PRO A 201 4.16 3.82 24.06
CA PRO A 201 5.23 3.61 25.03
C PRO A 201 5.03 4.41 26.33
N ILE A 202 4.56 5.66 26.23
CA ILE A 202 4.31 6.53 27.38
C ILE A 202 3.20 5.93 28.26
N VAL A 203 2.09 5.50 27.65
CA VAL A 203 0.98 4.86 28.37
C VAL A 203 1.45 3.58 29.07
N ARG A 204 2.23 2.73 28.39
CA ARG A 204 2.78 1.50 28.99
C ARG A 204 3.68 1.81 30.18
N GLN A 205 4.55 2.81 30.06
CA GLN A 205 5.43 3.23 31.13
C GLN A 205 4.63 3.71 32.35
N ARG A 206 3.67 4.62 32.15
CA ARG A 206 2.85 5.17 33.25
C ARG A 206 2.04 4.09 33.94
N ARG A 207 1.39 3.19 33.19
CA ARG A 207 0.67 2.04 33.77
C ARG A 207 1.60 1.14 34.59
N ALA A 208 2.83 0.92 34.12
CA ALA A 208 3.82 0.14 34.86
C ALA A 208 4.31 0.86 36.13
N GLU A 209 4.42 2.19 36.12
CA GLU A 209 4.78 2.98 37.30
C GLU A 209 3.64 3.02 38.33
N GLU A 210 2.40 3.21 37.89
CA GLU A 210 1.20 3.11 38.74
C GLU A 210 1.10 1.73 39.40
N ALA A 211 1.35 0.66 38.64
CA ALA A 211 1.28 -0.71 39.14
C ALA A 211 2.37 -1.06 40.18
N LYS A 212 3.46 -0.28 40.29
CA LYS A 212 4.50 -0.50 41.30
C LYS A 212 4.04 -0.17 42.73
N GLY A 213 2.91 0.53 42.89
CA GLY A 213 2.37 0.89 44.20
C GLY A 213 3.32 1.77 45.03
N ASN A 214 4.19 2.54 44.37
CA ASN A 214 5.11 3.44 45.04
C ASN A 214 4.29 4.55 45.74
N PRO A 215 4.39 4.70 47.08
CA PRO A 215 3.62 5.71 47.82
C PRO A 215 3.98 7.15 47.44
N ASP A 216 5.17 7.36 46.87
CA ASP A 216 5.63 8.69 46.41
C ASP A 216 5.28 8.96 44.92
N TYR A 217 4.63 8.02 44.24
CA TYR A 217 4.23 8.21 42.86
C TYR A 217 3.04 9.18 42.76
N VAL A 218 3.26 10.29 42.07
CA VAL A 218 2.21 11.26 41.77
C VAL A 218 1.82 11.14 40.30
N LYS A 219 0.55 10.81 40.04
CA LYS A 219 0.01 10.77 38.68
C LYS A 219 0.21 12.12 37.97
N PRO A 220 0.70 12.13 36.72
CA PRO A 220 0.75 13.35 35.92
C PRO A 220 -0.66 13.96 35.75
N ASN A 221 -0.82 15.26 35.98
CA ASN A 221 -2.10 15.94 35.75
C ASN A 221 -2.14 16.52 34.33
N ASP A 222 -2.30 15.64 33.34
CA ASP A 222 -2.36 16.01 31.92
C ASP A 222 -3.45 15.24 31.17
N LEU A 223 -3.75 15.70 29.94
CA LEU A 223 -4.78 15.11 29.09
C LEU A 223 -4.58 13.60 28.88
N LEU A 224 -3.33 13.15 28.72
CA LEU A 224 -3.04 11.74 28.50
C LEU A 224 -3.39 10.91 29.73
N GLN A 225 -3.09 11.40 30.93
CA GLN A 225 -3.50 10.75 32.17
C GLN A 225 -5.03 10.74 32.32
N TRP A 226 -5.72 11.84 32.00
CA TRP A 226 -7.19 11.88 32.04
C TRP A 226 -7.82 10.85 31.10
N MET A 227 -7.27 10.69 29.89
CA MET A 227 -7.71 9.65 28.95
C MET A 227 -7.41 8.24 29.47
N MET A 228 -6.26 8.03 30.12
CA MET A 228 -5.89 6.73 30.70
C MET A 228 -6.81 6.33 31.85
N ASP A 229 -7.14 7.27 32.73
CA ASP A 229 -8.01 7.05 33.88
C ASP A 229 -9.45 6.77 33.41
N GLY A 230 -9.99 7.56 32.46
CA GLY A 230 -11.33 7.36 31.91
C GLY A 230 -11.50 6.10 31.06
N ALA A 231 -10.42 5.49 30.55
CA ALA A 231 -10.48 4.21 29.85
C ALA A 231 -10.63 2.99 30.78
N ASN A 232 -10.50 3.18 32.10
CA ASN A 232 -10.64 2.13 33.10
C ASN A 232 -11.98 2.22 33.88
N GLU A 233 -12.85 3.18 33.52
CA GLU A 233 -14.23 3.30 33.99
C GLU A 233 -15.17 2.43 33.14
#